data_AF-A0A958ALU9-F1
#
_entry.id   AF-A0A958ALU9-F1
#
_cell.length_a   1.000
_cell.length_b   1.000
_cell.length_c   1.000
_cell.angle_alpha   90.00
_cell.angle_beta   90.00
_cell.angle_gamma   90.00
#
_symmetry.space_group_name_H-M   'P 1'
#
loop_
_entity.id
_entity.type
_entity.pdbx_description
1 polymer ?
#
loop_
_entity_poly.entity_id
_entity_poly.type
_entity_poly.pdbx_seq_one_letter_code
_entity_poly.pdbx_strand_id
1 'polypeptide(L)'
;MQKRGIDDQEAKRYAVQFLTELWNYLTHVTSPLCDYLTTEQRGRDGVVHRIDHTMWEIVPFQAQADNNWWICDRCQNISAVNVERLCPVYGCSGTLLPLDMRSGAIESNLYRDMYSQGDPIPLAAEEHTAQWITQQAAKIQNQFIRGEINVLSCSTTFELGVDVGDLQAVILRNVPPTTANYVQRAGRAGRRADSAAFVLTFAQRRSHDLTYYDQPEKMVAGKIRPPGVVLTNEKIIRRHMHSVVFSNFFRWAKDVHETTYTNVGEFFAPMDRQSGIELLRLFLQRQPVQLESALDRVLPNDELLRQELLFSDWRWTSRLTNEDGSGVLDLATAEISGELETFQNLALSALQEAVTFLSADPAKYARLLKQGEYYGKVQNNIRQRHLLGLLGTRNVLPKYGFPTDVVELKTDHLQGIKSASDISLDRDLRIAISEFAPGGEVVAAKRIWR
;
A
#
# COMPACT_ATOMS: atom_id res chain seq x y z
N MET A 1 55.43 -7.08 -22.34
CA MET A 1 55.98 -7.72 -23.56
C MET A 1 56.24 -6.75 -24.72
N GLN A 2 55.57 -5.60 -24.82
CA GLN A 2 55.91 -4.56 -25.83
C GLN A 2 57.33 -3.98 -25.71
N LYS A 3 57.90 -3.85 -24.50
CA LYS A 3 59.31 -3.44 -24.29
C LYS A 3 60.36 -4.43 -24.85
N ARG A 4 59.95 -5.62 -25.32
CA ARG A 4 60.82 -6.67 -25.86
C ARG A 4 60.59 -6.97 -27.36
N GLY A 5 59.75 -6.21 -28.06
CA GLY A 5 59.56 -6.34 -29.51
C GLY A 5 58.71 -7.54 -29.97
N ILE A 6 57.86 -8.08 -29.10
CA ILE A 6 56.93 -9.18 -29.44
C ILE A 6 55.65 -8.57 -30.04
N ASP A 7 55.22 -9.08 -31.20
CA ASP A 7 53.98 -8.67 -31.89
C ASP A 7 52.73 -9.02 -31.06
N ASP A 8 51.65 -8.23 -31.21
CA ASP A 8 50.43 -8.36 -30.39
C ASP A 8 49.73 -9.71 -30.61
N GLN A 9 49.78 -10.28 -31.82
CA GLN A 9 49.24 -11.62 -32.08
C GLN A 9 50.03 -12.71 -31.36
N GLU A 10 51.34 -12.57 -31.33
CA GLU A 10 52.23 -13.54 -30.71
C GLU A 10 52.16 -13.47 -29.18
N ALA A 11 52.07 -12.26 -28.62
CA ALA A 11 51.82 -12.03 -27.20
C ALA A 11 50.48 -12.65 -26.76
N LYS A 12 49.42 -12.51 -27.58
CA LYS A 12 48.12 -13.14 -27.30
C LYS A 12 48.22 -14.66 -27.29
N ARG A 13 48.96 -15.26 -28.23
CA ARG A 13 49.19 -16.71 -28.26
C ARG A 13 49.89 -17.19 -26.99
N TYR A 14 50.97 -16.51 -26.58
CA TYR A 14 51.68 -16.84 -25.34
C TYR A 14 50.80 -16.70 -24.11
N ALA A 15 49.98 -15.64 -24.04
CA ALA A 15 49.07 -15.44 -22.93
C ALA A 15 48.02 -16.58 -22.83
N VAL A 16 47.42 -16.98 -23.96
CA VAL A 16 46.45 -18.09 -23.99
C VAL A 16 47.10 -19.40 -23.57
N GLN A 17 48.30 -19.70 -24.08
CA GLN A 17 49.02 -20.91 -23.71
C GLN A 17 49.34 -20.92 -22.21
N PHE A 18 49.91 -19.83 -21.69
CA PHE A 18 50.24 -19.72 -20.27
C PHE A 18 49.01 -19.83 -19.37
N LEU A 19 47.90 -19.16 -19.72
CA LEU A 19 46.66 -19.25 -18.95
C LEU A 19 46.07 -20.66 -18.98
N THR A 20 46.22 -21.39 -20.10
CA THR A 20 45.76 -22.78 -20.21
C THR A 20 46.61 -23.70 -19.34
N GLU A 21 47.93 -23.55 -19.38
CA GLU A 21 48.86 -24.31 -18.53
C GLU A 21 48.64 -24.00 -17.04
N LEU A 22 48.45 -22.72 -16.70
CA LEU A 22 48.13 -22.28 -15.34
C LEU A 22 46.80 -22.88 -14.87
N TRP A 23 45.75 -22.84 -15.70
CA TRP A 23 44.45 -23.42 -15.35
C TRP A 23 44.58 -24.93 -15.09
N ASN A 24 45.25 -25.66 -15.99
CA ASN A 24 45.49 -27.09 -15.80
C ASN A 24 46.28 -27.35 -14.52
N TYR A 25 47.28 -26.54 -14.19
CA TYR A 25 48.03 -26.64 -12.94
C TYR A 25 47.15 -26.39 -11.71
N LEU A 26 46.23 -25.42 -11.76
CA LEU A 26 45.32 -25.10 -10.65
C LEU A 26 44.30 -26.23 -10.41
N THR A 27 43.76 -26.83 -11.46
CA THR A 27 42.68 -27.83 -11.37
C THR A 27 43.16 -29.29 -11.30
N HIS A 28 44.46 -29.54 -11.49
CA HIS A 28 44.99 -30.91 -11.45
C HIS A 28 44.93 -31.50 -10.04
N VAL A 29 44.66 -32.80 -9.93
CA VAL A 29 44.57 -33.53 -8.65
C VAL A 29 45.86 -33.53 -7.81
N THR A 30 47.00 -33.25 -8.44
CA THR A 30 48.30 -33.12 -7.74
C THR A 30 48.64 -31.68 -7.41
N SER A 31 47.75 -30.74 -7.70
CA SER A 31 47.95 -29.32 -7.38
C SER A 31 47.88 -29.13 -5.87
N PRO A 32 48.78 -28.32 -5.27
CA PRO A 32 48.62 -27.87 -3.88
C PRO A 32 47.30 -27.13 -3.63
N LEU A 33 46.62 -26.69 -4.70
CA LEU A 33 45.36 -25.95 -4.65
C LEU A 33 44.13 -26.82 -4.87
N CYS A 34 44.30 -28.14 -5.10
CA CYS A 34 43.19 -29.06 -5.34
C CYS A 34 42.19 -29.06 -4.18
N ASP A 35 42.67 -29.00 -2.94
CA ASP A 35 41.82 -28.99 -1.74
C ASP A 35 41.03 -27.68 -1.56
N TYR A 36 41.46 -26.60 -2.22
CA TYR A 36 40.79 -25.30 -2.18
C TYR A 36 39.73 -25.15 -3.29
N LEU A 37 39.71 -26.05 -4.28
CA LEU A 37 38.82 -26.00 -5.43
C LEU A 37 37.86 -27.19 -5.43
N THR A 38 36.61 -26.94 -5.06
CA THR A 38 35.55 -27.95 -5.17
C THR A 38 35.03 -28.03 -6.61
N THR A 39 34.81 -29.26 -7.09
CA THR A 39 34.34 -29.53 -8.45
C THR A 39 32.85 -29.86 -8.43
N GLU A 40 32.07 -29.18 -9.27
CA GLU A 40 30.61 -29.36 -9.38
C GLU A 40 30.23 -29.54 -10.86
N GLN A 41 29.29 -30.42 -11.15
CA GLN A 41 28.77 -30.60 -12.51
C GLN A 41 27.49 -29.81 -12.68
N ARG A 42 27.51 -28.78 -13.53
CA ARG A 42 26.36 -27.93 -13.85
C ARG A 42 25.84 -28.25 -15.25
N GLY A 43 24.56 -28.57 -15.36
CA GLY A 43 23.97 -29.15 -16.58
C GLY A 43 24.28 -28.40 -17.89
N ARG A 44 24.23 -27.07 -17.91
CA ARG A 44 24.55 -26.26 -19.12
C ARG A 44 26.03 -25.89 -19.27
N ASP A 45 26.76 -25.82 -18.15
CA ASP A 45 28.11 -25.25 -18.10
C ASP A 45 29.22 -26.31 -17.98
N GLY A 46 28.85 -27.58 -17.84
CA GLY A 46 29.78 -28.70 -17.71
C GLY A 46 30.39 -28.80 -16.32
N VAL A 47 31.66 -29.19 -16.25
CA VAL A 47 32.42 -29.30 -15.00
C VAL A 47 32.93 -27.92 -14.63
N VAL A 48 32.51 -27.40 -13.48
CA VAL A 48 32.95 -26.12 -12.94
C VAL A 48 33.76 -26.32 -11.67
N HIS A 49 34.78 -25.50 -11.49
CA HIS A 49 35.58 -25.45 -10.26
C HIS A 49 35.21 -24.18 -9.49
N ARG A 50 34.95 -24.31 -8.20
CA ARG A 50 34.65 -23.19 -7.29
C ARG A 50 35.58 -23.24 -6.09
N ILE A 51 36.01 -22.07 -5.62
CA ILE A 51 36.74 -21.97 -4.35
C ILE A 51 35.83 -22.47 -3.24
N ASP A 52 36.34 -23.34 -2.36
CA ASP A 52 35.58 -23.83 -1.22
C ASP A 52 35.25 -22.67 -0.27
N HIS A 53 33.97 -22.37 -0.11
CA HIS A 53 33.51 -21.29 0.75
C HIS A 53 33.70 -21.60 2.25
N THR A 54 33.89 -22.87 2.62
CA THR A 54 34.14 -23.28 4.01
C THR A 54 35.58 -22.99 4.46
N MET A 55 36.48 -22.75 3.51
CA MET A 55 37.90 -22.47 3.75
C MET A 55 38.20 -20.98 3.95
N TRP A 56 37.16 -20.13 4.02
CA TRP A 56 37.32 -18.70 4.25
C TRP A 56 37.56 -18.42 5.74
N GLU A 57 38.75 -17.93 6.05
CA GLU A 57 39.08 -17.39 7.36
C GLU A 57 39.06 -15.86 7.31
N ILE A 58 38.33 -15.25 8.25
CA ILE A 58 38.37 -13.79 8.43
C ILE A 58 39.47 -13.52 9.45
N VAL A 59 40.63 -13.07 8.96
CA VAL A 59 41.74 -12.63 9.80
C VAL A 59 41.61 -11.12 10.02
N PRO A 60 41.34 -10.64 11.24
CA PRO A 60 41.24 -9.21 11.51
C PRO A 60 42.61 -8.54 11.37
N PHE A 61 42.68 -7.47 10.56
CA PHE A 61 43.90 -6.68 10.37
C PHE A 61 44.32 -6.01 11.69
N GLN A 62 45.55 -6.28 12.15
CA GLN A 62 46.14 -5.62 13.32
C GLN A 62 47.25 -4.67 12.88
N ALA A 63 46.93 -3.38 12.78
CA ALA A 63 47.81 -2.34 12.24
C ALA A 63 49.19 -2.21 12.92
N GLN A 64 49.35 -2.70 14.15
CA GLN A 64 50.59 -2.65 14.91
C GLN A 64 51.46 -3.93 14.76
N ALA A 65 50.90 -5.03 14.24
CA ALA A 65 51.59 -6.31 14.11
C ALA A 65 51.85 -6.70 12.64
N ASP A 66 51.00 -6.27 11.70
CA ASP A 66 51.03 -6.70 10.31
C ASP A 66 51.79 -5.71 9.39
N ASN A 67 53.12 -5.76 9.40
CA ASN A 67 54.00 -4.94 8.54
C ASN A 67 53.96 -5.28 7.04
N ASN A 68 53.08 -6.19 6.61
CA ASN A 68 53.07 -6.72 5.24
C ASN A 68 51.99 -6.12 4.33
N TRP A 69 51.23 -5.14 4.82
CA TRP A 69 50.19 -4.49 4.03
C TRP A 69 50.72 -3.26 3.27
N TRP A 70 50.11 -3.01 2.11
CA TRP A 70 50.50 -1.97 1.19
C TRP A 70 49.31 -1.09 0.84
N ILE A 71 49.58 0.17 0.49
CA ILE A 71 48.59 1.14 0.05
C ILE A 71 49.01 1.76 -1.27
N CYS A 72 48.07 1.88 -2.20
CA CYS A 72 48.32 2.57 -3.46
C CYS A 72 48.43 4.08 -3.26
N ASP A 73 49.48 4.70 -3.79
CA ASP A 73 49.69 6.14 -3.73
C ASP A 73 48.61 6.97 -4.44
N ARG A 74 47.94 6.38 -5.44
CA ARG A 74 46.93 7.00 -6.30
C ARG A 74 45.49 6.68 -5.91
N CYS A 75 45.10 5.41 -5.92
CA CYS A 75 43.70 5.02 -5.63
C CYS A 75 43.44 4.71 -4.15
N GLN A 76 44.49 4.76 -3.30
CA GLN A 76 44.41 4.46 -1.87
C GLN A 76 43.89 3.05 -1.52
N ASN A 77 43.78 2.14 -2.49
CA ASN A 77 43.42 0.76 -2.24
C ASN A 77 44.49 0.07 -1.38
N ILE A 78 44.05 -0.60 -0.34
CA ILE A 78 44.89 -1.37 0.57
C ILE A 78 45.00 -2.81 0.05
N SER A 79 46.20 -3.41 0.10
CA SER A 79 46.44 -4.77 -0.37
C SER A 79 47.40 -5.51 0.56
N ALA A 80 47.09 -6.77 0.87
CA ALA A 80 47.97 -7.68 1.59
C ALA A 80 49.05 -8.30 0.68
N VAL A 81 48.94 -8.12 -0.64
CA VAL A 81 49.81 -8.73 -1.64
C VAL A 81 50.54 -7.63 -2.41
N ASN A 82 51.85 -7.80 -2.57
CA ASN A 82 52.66 -6.89 -3.36
C ASN A 82 53.43 -7.67 -4.44
N VAL A 83 53.17 -7.31 -5.70
CA VAL A 83 53.92 -7.81 -6.86
C VAL A 83 54.55 -6.59 -7.54
N GLU A 84 55.87 -6.45 -7.42
CA GLU A 84 56.66 -5.37 -8.02
C GLU A 84 56.14 -3.93 -7.75
N ARG A 85 55.49 -3.70 -6.60
CA ARG A 85 54.85 -2.43 -6.23
C ARG A 85 53.73 -1.99 -7.18
N LEU A 86 53.11 -2.91 -7.92
CA LEU A 86 52.00 -2.63 -8.82
C LEU A 86 50.66 -2.68 -8.09
N CYS A 87 49.80 -1.68 -8.33
CA CYS A 87 48.45 -1.69 -7.79
C CYS A 87 47.59 -2.80 -8.44
N PRO A 88 46.88 -3.64 -7.66
CA PRO A 88 46.04 -4.71 -8.21
C PRO A 88 44.71 -4.21 -8.79
N VAL A 89 44.35 -2.94 -8.55
CA VAL A 89 43.09 -2.37 -9.05
C VAL A 89 43.17 -2.18 -10.56
N TYR A 90 42.23 -2.77 -11.28
CA TYR A 90 42.14 -2.68 -12.74
C TYR A 90 42.13 -1.22 -13.20
N GLY A 91 43.05 -0.88 -14.12
CA GLY A 91 43.17 0.47 -14.68
C GLY A 91 43.89 1.49 -13.80
N CYS A 92 44.37 1.12 -12.60
CA CYS A 92 45.18 2.00 -11.77
C CYS A 92 46.66 1.93 -12.16
N SER A 93 47.30 3.08 -12.43
CA SER A 93 48.75 3.16 -12.64
C SER A 93 49.52 3.71 -11.43
N GLY A 94 48.95 3.54 -10.24
CA GLY A 94 49.61 3.89 -8.98
C GLY A 94 50.57 2.82 -8.49
N THR A 95 51.42 3.21 -7.55
CA THR A 95 52.46 2.37 -6.94
C THR A 95 52.03 1.98 -5.52
N LEU A 96 52.25 0.72 -5.15
CA LEU A 96 52.06 0.24 -3.79
C LEU A 96 53.23 0.69 -2.90
N LEU A 97 52.90 1.41 -1.84
CA LEU A 97 53.81 1.81 -0.78
C LEU A 97 53.51 0.99 0.48
N PRO A 98 54.51 0.72 1.34
CA PRO A 98 54.26 0.20 2.68
C PRO A 98 53.19 1.02 3.40
N LEU A 99 52.25 0.34 4.06
CA LEU A 99 51.07 0.98 4.64
C LEU A 99 51.42 1.95 5.80
N ASP A 100 52.51 1.68 6.52
CA ASP A 100 53.08 2.55 7.56
C ASP A 100 53.46 3.95 7.05
N MET A 101 53.88 4.07 5.78
CA MET A 101 54.18 5.36 5.13
C MET A 101 52.95 6.24 4.93
N ARG A 102 51.72 5.71 5.11
CA ARG A 102 50.46 6.47 5.06
C ARG A 102 49.49 6.03 6.17
N SER A 103 49.97 5.93 7.40
CA SER A 103 49.13 5.64 8.58
C SER A 103 47.89 6.55 8.70
N GLY A 104 48.01 7.84 8.37
CA GLY A 104 46.89 8.79 8.39
C GLY A 104 45.74 8.46 7.42
N ALA A 105 46.00 7.69 6.35
CA ALA A 105 44.95 7.23 5.44
C ALA A 105 44.10 6.09 6.04
N ILE A 106 44.63 5.36 7.02
CA ILE A 106 43.89 4.34 7.78
C ILE A 106 43.01 5.01 8.83
N GLU A 107 43.57 5.98 9.55
CA GLU A 107 42.89 6.71 10.62
C GLU A 107 41.68 7.51 10.11
N SER A 108 41.77 8.03 8.88
CA SER A 108 40.67 8.75 8.21
C SER A 108 39.75 7.86 7.37
N ASN A 109 39.93 6.53 7.39
CA ASN A 109 39.12 5.63 6.59
C ASN A 109 37.73 5.46 7.22
N LEU A 110 36.71 6.06 6.60
CA LEU A 110 35.32 6.01 7.04
C LEU A 110 34.82 4.59 7.32
N TYR A 111 35.06 3.65 6.40
CA TYR A 111 34.56 2.28 6.56
C TYR A 111 35.24 1.57 7.73
N ARG A 112 36.56 1.76 7.90
CA ARG A 112 37.27 1.20 9.05
C ARG A 112 36.75 1.76 10.36
N ASP A 113 36.54 3.07 10.42
CA ASP A 113 36.00 3.73 11.61
C ASP A 113 34.59 3.18 11.94
N MET A 114 33.73 3.10 10.93
CA MET A 114 32.40 2.49 11.05
C MET A 114 32.44 1.03 11.55
N TYR A 115 33.37 0.21 11.07
CA TYR A 115 33.48 -1.19 11.49
C TYR A 115 34.20 -1.40 12.83
N SER A 116 35.08 -0.47 13.23
CA SER A 116 35.91 -0.60 14.44
C SER A 116 35.30 0.08 15.66
N GLN A 117 34.61 1.22 15.45
CA GLN A 117 34.03 2.05 16.50
C GLN A 117 32.51 2.12 16.43
N GLY A 118 31.92 1.84 15.26
CA GLY A 118 30.49 1.92 15.08
C GLY A 118 29.77 0.68 15.63
N ASP A 119 28.73 0.91 16.42
CA ASP A 119 27.74 -0.14 16.67
C ASP A 119 26.94 -0.38 15.38
N PRO A 120 26.95 -1.59 14.81
CA PRO A 120 26.18 -1.88 13.62
C PRO A 120 24.68 -1.79 13.95
N ILE A 121 24.01 -0.78 13.40
CA ILE A 121 22.56 -0.62 13.56
C ILE A 121 21.87 -1.52 12.51
N PRO A 122 21.13 -2.56 12.92
CA PRO A 122 20.42 -3.41 11.97
C PRO A 122 19.32 -2.61 11.27
N LEU A 123 19.17 -2.79 9.96
CA LEU A 123 18.10 -2.17 9.20
C LEU A 123 16.80 -2.96 9.41
N ALA A 124 15.86 -2.37 10.15
CA ALA A 124 14.54 -2.92 10.40
C ALA A 124 13.49 -2.06 9.69
N ALA A 125 12.92 -2.61 8.62
CA ALA A 125 11.93 -1.94 7.78
C ALA A 125 10.54 -2.54 7.93
N GLU A 126 9.54 -1.67 8.07
CA GLU A 126 8.12 -2.00 8.04
C GLU A 126 7.36 -1.08 7.10
N GLU A 127 6.20 -1.55 6.61
CA GLU A 127 5.29 -0.70 5.85
C GLU A 127 4.30 0.00 6.79
N HIS A 128 3.90 1.22 6.42
CA HIS A 128 2.82 1.93 7.08
C HIS A 128 1.83 2.43 6.02
N THR A 129 0.86 1.59 5.70
CA THR A 129 -0.19 1.86 4.73
C THR A 129 -1.56 1.81 5.40
N ALA A 130 -2.60 2.26 4.69
CA ALA A 130 -3.99 2.12 5.16
C ALA A 130 -4.49 0.67 5.19
N GLN A 131 -3.65 -0.31 4.81
CA GLN A 131 -4.02 -1.73 4.79
C GLN A 131 -3.84 -2.41 6.15
N TRP A 132 -3.13 -1.79 7.08
CA TRP A 132 -3.05 -2.31 8.44
C TRP A 132 -4.32 -1.99 9.21
N ILE A 133 -4.80 -2.94 10.01
CA ILE A 133 -5.80 -2.63 11.03
C ILE A 133 -5.24 -1.61 12.04
N THR A 134 -6.11 -0.78 12.61
CA THR A 134 -5.72 0.33 13.52
C THR A 134 -4.77 -0.11 14.64
N GLN A 135 -5.01 -1.28 15.24
CA GLN A 135 -4.16 -1.81 16.32
C GLN A 135 -2.74 -2.13 15.85
N GLN A 136 -2.62 -2.72 14.66
CA GLN A 136 -1.32 -3.11 14.10
C GLN A 136 -0.53 -1.90 13.60
N ALA A 137 -1.20 -0.93 12.98
CA ALA A 137 -0.59 0.35 12.60
C ALA A 137 0.00 1.07 13.82
N ALA A 138 -0.77 1.14 14.93
CA ALA A 138 -0.30 1.74 16.18
C ALA A 138 0.89 1.00 16.79
N LYS A 139 0.92 -0.33 16.68
CA LYS A 139 2.07 -1.14 17.13
C LYS A 139 3.34 -0.81 16.34
N ILE A 140 3.26 -0.82 15.01
CA ILE A 140 4.38 -0.49 14.11
C ILE A 140 4.89 0.93 14.40
N GLN A 141 3.97 1.88 14.57
CA GLN A 141 4.32 3.26 14.91
C GLN A 141 5.09 3.35 16.25
N ASN A 142 4.63 2.66 17.28
CA ASN A 142 5.32 2.64 18.58
C ASN A 142 6.71 2.00 18.51
N GLN A 143 6.86 0.93 17.73
CA GLN A 143 8.16 0.28 17.51
C GLN A 143 9.13 1.19 16.78
N PHE A 144 8.64 1.98 15.83
CA PHE A 144 9.44 3.00 15.15
C PHE A 144 9.90 4.12 16.09
N ILE A 145 8.99 4.64 16.93
CA ILE A 145 9.32 5.67 17.93
C ILE A 145 10.38 5.18 18.93
N ARG A 146 10.38 3.88 19.26
CA ARG A 146 11.37 3.25 20.14
C ARG A 146 12.70 2.93 19.46
N GLY A 147 12.79 3.08 18.13
CA GLY A 147 13.98 2.72 17.35
C GLY A 147 14.14 1.22 17.08
N GLU A 148 13.16 0.39 17.43
CA GLU A 148 13.14 -1.05 17.07
C GLU A 148 12.98 -1.23 15.55
N ILE A 149 12.22 -0.32 14.93
CA ILE A 149 12.11 -0.14 13.48
C ILE A 149 12.78 1.21 13.16
N ASN A 150 13.63 1.24 12.15
CA ASN A 150 14.34 2.46 11.75
C ASN A 150 14.07 2.87 10.30
N VAL A 151 13.23 2.12 9.57
CA VAL A 151 12.71 2.49 8.26
C VAL A 151 11.21 2.23 8.19
N LEU A 152 10.42 3.25 7.87
CA LEU A 152 9.01 3.10 7.54
C LEU A 152 8.73 3.44 6.07
N SER A 153 8.26 2.45 5.33
CA SER A 153 7.75 2.64 3.96
C SER A 153 6.30 3.07 4.00
N CYS A 154 6.04 4.36 3.85
CA CYS A 154 4.72 4.95 4.04
C CYS A 154 4.04 5.34 2.72
N SER A 155 2.71 5.35 2.72
CA SER A 155 1.91 6.01 1.67
C SER A 155 1.57 7.46 2.05
N THR A 156 0.62 8.09 1.35
CA THR A 156 0.05 9.41 1.70
C THR A 156 -0.55 9.44 3.11
N THR A 157 -0.77 8.29 3.74
CA THR A 157 -1.22 8.16 5.14
C THR A 157 -0.30 8.86 6.15
N PHE A 158 0.98 9.07 5.80
CA PHE A 158 1.93 9.80 6.64
C PHE A 158 2.02 11.31 6.33
N GLU A 159 1.29 11.80 5.32
CA GLU A 159 1.25 13.25 5.02
C GLU A 159 0.48 14.01 6.10
N LEU A 160 -0.64 13.47 6.58
CA LEU A 160 -1.55 14.12 7.52
C LEU A 160 -1.73 13.30 8.81
N GLY A 161 -1.68 13.99 9.95
CA GLY A 161 -2.29 13.51 11.20
C GLY A 161 -1.53 12.49 12.06
N VAL A 162 -0.42 11.91 11.60
CA VAL A 162 0.41 11.01 12.43
C VAL A 162 1.54 11.79 13.09
N ASP A 163 1.64 11.71 14.42
CA ASP A 163 2.78 12.21 15.19
C ASP A 163 3.72 11.04 15.54
N VAL A 164 4.83 10.96 14.82
CA VAL A 164 5.90 9.98 15.04
C VAL A 164 7.13 10.63 15.69
N GLY A 165 6.98 11.87 16.17
CA GLY A 165 8.12 12.68 16.58
C GLY A 165 8.95 13.14 15.37
N ASP A 166 10.23 13.38 15.61
CA ASP A 166 11.11 14.09 14.67
C ASP A 166 11.90 13.10 13.83
N LEU A 167 11.67 13.09 12.52
CA LEU A 167 12.45 12.25 11.61
C LEU A 167 13.81 12.90 11.32
N GLN A 168 14.86 12.09 11.23
CA GLN A 168 16.16 12.56 10.75
C GLN A 168 16.20 12.66 9.22
N ALA A 169 15.58 11.68 8.55
CA ALA A 169 15.58 11.58 7.10
C ALA A 169 14.19 11.26 6.54
N VAL A 170 13.85 11.89 5.41
CA VAL A 170 12.67 11.58 4.60
C VAL A 170 13.13 11.28 3.17
N ILE A 171 12.77 10.11 2.66
CA ILE A 171 13.11 9.67 1.31
C ILE A 171 11.83 9.56 0.48
N LEU A 172 11.74 10.37 -0.57
CA LEU A 172 10.61 10.41 -1.49
C LEU A 172 10.95 9.59 -2.74
N ARG A 173 10.22 8.49 -2.97
CA ARG A 173 10.42 7.59 -4.12
C ARG A 173 10.13 8.24 -5.50
N ASN A 174 9.34 9.31 -5.50
CA ASN A 174 8.97 10.08 -6.68
C ASN A 174 8.78 11.54 -6.28
N VAL A 175 8.84 12.43 -7.27
CA VAL A 175 8.49 13.84 -7.05
C VAL A 175 7.01 13.93 -6.64
N PRO A 176 6.67 14.57 -5.51
CA PRO A 176 5.27 14.74 -5.10
C PRO A 176 4.41 15.48 -6.13
N PRO A 177 3.10 15.25 -6.19
CA PRO A 177 2.23 15.86 -7.19
C PRO A 177 2.17 17.39 -7.11
N THR A 178 2.23 17.93 -5.88
CA THR A 178 2.18 19.38 -5.63
C THR A 178 3.21 19.80 -4.60
N THR A 179 3.56 21.09 -4.61
CA THR A 179 4.39 21.73 -3.57
C THR A 179 3.83 21.52 -2.17
N ALA A 180 2.50 21.54 -2.00
CA ALA A 180 1.87 21.31 -0.70
C ALA A 180 2.19 19.91 -0.16
N ASN A 181 2.09 18.88 -1.01
CA ASN A 181 2.47 17.51 -0.63
C ASN A 181 3.96 17.43 -0.30
N TYR A 182 4.82 18.09 -1.09
CA TYR A 182 6.25 18.10 -0.82
C TYR A 182 6.57 18.71 0.55
N VAL A 183 6.07 19.91 0.83
CA VAL A 183 6.31 20.61 2.10
C VAL A 183 5.77 19.83 3.29
N GLN A 184 4.59 19.21 3.17
CA GLN A 184 4.02 18.38 4.24
C GLN A 184 4.87 17.14 4.52
N ARG A 185 5.42 16.49 3.49
CA ARG A 185 6.28 15.30 3.65
C ARG A 185 7.69 15.68 4.14
N ALA A 186 8.31 16.66 3.51
CA ALA A 186 9.66 17.13 3.84
C ALA A 186 9.72 17.75 5.24
N GLY A 187 8.68 18.48 5.65
CA GLY A 187 8.55 19.08 6.97
C GLY A 187 8.37 18.08 8.13
N ARG A 188 8.36 16.77 7.84
CA ARG A 188 8.46 15.72 8.87
C ARG A 188 9.89 15.51 9.35
N ALA A 189 10.89 15.91 8.56
CA ALA A 189 12.28 15.86 8.95
C ALA A 189 12.70 17.12 9.74
N GLY A 190 13.62 16.96 10.69
CA GLY A 190 14.39 18.08 11.27
C GLY A 190 13.63 19.03 12.19
N ARG A 191 12.73 18.51 13.02
CA ARG A 191 11.97 19.30 14.00
C ARG A 191 12.74 19.65 15.28
N ARG A 192 13.90 19.03 15.56
CA ARG A 192 14.82 19.42 16.66
C ARG A 192 15.91 20.36 16.17
N ALA A 193 16.34 21.27 17.05
CA ALA A 193 17.42 22.23 16.77
C ALA A 193 18.79 21.56 16.56
N ASP A 194 18.93 20.29 16.97
CA ASP A 194 20.24 19.64 17.17
C ASP A 194 20.63 18.70 16.02
N SER A 195 19.77 18.50 15.01
CA SER A 195 20.03 17.57 13.90
C SER A 195 19.65 18.17 12.55
N ALA A 196 20.55 18.08 11.58
CA ALA A 196 20.26 18.47 10.20
C ALA A 196 19.21 17.53 9.57
N ALA A 197 18.13 18.11 9.05
CA ALA A 197 17.11 17.38 8.31
C ALA A 197 17.67 16.92 6.97
N PHE A 198 17.54 15.63 6.64
CA PHE A 198 17.90 15.12 5.32
C PHE A 198 16.66 14.75 4.52
N VAL A 199 16.42 15.43 3.40
CA VAL A 199 15.30 15.13 2.51
C VAL A 199 15.84 14.77 1.13
N LEU A 200 15.60 13.53 0.70
CA LEU A 200 16.01 13.03 -0.61
C LEU A 200 14.79 12.79 -1.49
N THR A 201 14.76 13.36 -2.68
CA THR A 201 13.71 13.09 -3.68
C THR A 201 14.29 12.37 -4.88
N PHE A 202 13.82 11.15 -5.13
CA PHE A 202 14.18 10.39 -6.30
C PHE A 202 13.23 10.76 -7.46
N ALA A 203 13.74 11.44 -8.48
CA ALA A 203 12.97 11.80 -9.67
C ALA A 203 12.95 10.63 -10.67
N GLN A 204 11.75 10.16 -11.03
CA GLN A 204 11.58 9.12 -12.02
C GLN A 204 11.64 9.68 -13.45
N ARG A 205 11.74 8.82 -14.47
CA ARG A 205 11.66 9.19 -15.89
C ARG A 205 10.23 9.50 -16.35
N ARG A 206 9.49 10.29 -15.58
CA ARG A 206 8.14 10.77 -15.89
C ARG A 206 8.20 12.26 -16.23
N SER A 207 7.32 12.74 -17.11
CA SER A 207 7.31 14.15 -17.52
C SER A 207 7.21 15.12 -16.32
N HIS A 208 6.34 14.81 -15.35
CA HIS A 208 6.21 15.56 -14.09
C HIS A 208 7.54 15.62 -13.33
N ASP A 209 8.12 14.47 -12.99
CA ASP A 209 9.36 14.36 -12.23
C ASP A 209 10.54 15.05 -12.94
N LEU A 210 10.68 14.88 -14.25
CA LEU A 210 11.75 15.52 -15.04
C LEU A 210 11.64 17.05 -15.05
N THR A 211 10.41 17.59 -15.07
CA THR A 211 10.18 19.04 -15.01
C THR A 211 10.70 19.63 -13.70
N TYR A 212 10.45 18.94 -12.58
CA TYR A 212 10.94 19.36 -11.26
C TYR A 212 12.38 18.94 -10.97
N TYR A 213 12.93 17.97 -11.72
CA TYR A 213 14.35 17.66 -11.67
C TYR A 213 15.18 18.76 -12.33
N ASP A 214 14.71 19.29 -13.47
CA ASP A 214 15.32 20.45 -14.14
C ASP A 214 15.19 21.73 -13.29
N GLN A 215 14.05 21.90 -12.61
CA GLN A 215 13.72 23.11 -11.84
C GLN A 215 13.20 22.78 -10.43
N PRO A 216 14.08 22.30 -9.52
CA PRO A 216 13.68 21.83 -8.19
C PRO A 216 13.09 22.93 -7.30
N GLU A 217 13.50 24.18 -7.48
CA GLU A 217 12.98 25.33 -6.73
C GLU A 217 11.46 25.48 -6.85
N LYS A 218 10.87 25.12 -7.99
CA LYS A 218 9.41 25.15 -8.19
C LYS A 218 8.67 24.17 -7.28
N MET A 219 9.30 23.08 -6.87
CA MET A 219 8.71 22.12 -5.93
C MET A 219 8.95 22.54 -4.49
N VAL A 220 10.17 23.00 -4.17
CA VAL A 220 10.58 23.33 -2.79
C VAL A 220 9.99 24.66 -2.31
N ALA A 221 10.03 25.69 -3.15
CA ALA A 221 9.57 27.05 -2.85
C ALA A 221 8.36 27.48 -3.71
N GLY A 222 7.67 26.50 -4.32
CA GLY A 222 6.50 26.74 -5.16
C GLY A 222 5.31 27.35 -4.41
N LYS A 223 4.41 28.00 -5.15
CA LYS A 223 3.19 28.59 -4.59
C LYS A 223 2.15 27.51 -4.27
N ILE A 224 1.80 27.39 -2.99
CA ILE A 224 0.67 26.59 -2.54
C ILE A 224 -0.61 27.37 -2.82
N ARG A 225 -1.46 26.86 -3.72
CA ARG A 225 -2.78 27.44 -3.98
C ARG A 225 -3.76 27.01 -2.88
N PRO A 226 -4.61 27.91 -2.37
CA PRO A 226 -5.68 27.49 -1.47
C PRO A 226 -6.63 26.54 -2.20
N PRO A 227 -7.16 25.50 -1.52
CA PRO A 227 -8.13 24.61 -2.12
C PRO A 227 -9.40 25.40 -2.46
N GLY A 228 -9.87 25.25 -3.70
CA GLY A 228 -11.17 25.78 -4.13
C GLY A 228 -12.28 24.80 -3.77
N VAL A 229 -13.36 25.29 -3.16
CA VAL A 229 -14.56 24.50 -2.89
C VAL A 229 -15.63 24.88 -3.90
N VAL A 230 -16.13 23.88 -4.65
CA VAL A 230 -17.21 24.08 -5.61
C VAL A 230 -18.55 23.87 -4.91
N LEU A 231 -19.24 24.97 -4.61
CA LEU A 231 -20.54 24.96 -3.93
C LEU A 231 -21.73 24.79 -4.88
N THR A 232 -21.48 24.65 -6.19
CA THR A 232 -22.51 24.54 -7.24
C THR A 232 -22.62 23.13 -7.83
N ASN A 233 -21.98 22.12 -7.22
CA ASN A 233 -22.05 20.76 -7.70
C ASN A 233 -23.42 20.14 -7.39
N GLU A 234 -24.28 20.07 -8.41
CA GLU A 234 -25.64 19.53 -8.35
C GLU A 234 -25.73 18.17 -7.64
N LYS A 235 -24.82 17.23 -7.95
CA LYS A 235 -24.84 15.88 -7.37
C LYS A 235 -24.57 15.88 -5.86
N ILE A 236 -23.61 16.71 -5.41
CA ILE A 236 -23.28 16.84 -3.99
C ILE A 236 -24.47 17.48 -3.25
N ILE A 237 -24.98 18.57 -3.81
CA ILE A 237 -26.08 19.33 -3.23
C ILE A 237 -27.33 18.46 -3.11
N ARG A 238 -27.66 17.68 -4.13
CA ARG A 238 -28.82 16.76 -4.11
C ARG A 238 -28.72 15.74 -2.97
N ARG A 239 -27.54 15.17 -2.71
CA ARG A 239 -27.35 14.25 -1.57
C ARG A 239 -27.53 14.96 -0.23
N HIS A 240 -27.10 16.22 -0.11
CA HIS A 240 -27.38 17.02 1.08
C HIS A 240 -28.87 17.32 1.23
N MET A 241 -29.58 17.62 0.14
CA MET A 241 -31.04 17.76 0.16
C MET A 241 -31.70 16.47 0.69
N HIS A 242 -31.28 15.30 0.21
CA HIS A 242 -31.78 14.02 0.71
C HIS A 242 -31.55 13.87 2.22
N SER A 243 -30.39 14.31 2.74
CA SER A 243 -30.13 14.26 4.20
C SER A 243 -31.12 15.10 5.00
N VAL A 244 -31.47 16.29 4.49
CA VAL A 244 -32.48 17.15 5.11
C VAL A 244 -33.87 16.51 5.04
N VAL A 245 -34.19 15.85 3.91
CA VAL A 245 -35.42 15.04 3.77
C VAL A 245 -35.49 13.96 4.82
N PHE A 246 -34.49 13.07 4.88
CA PHE A 246 -34.45 11.96 5.83
C PHE A 246 -34.49 12.46 7.28
N SER A 247 -33.80 13.56 7.61
CA SER A 247 -33.84 14.16 8.94
C SER A 247 -35.25 14.60 9.35
N ASN A 248 -35.99 15.26 8.45
CA ASN A 248 -37.36 15.68 8.73
C ASN A 248 -38.33 14.50 8.72
N PHE A 249 -38.16 13.56 7.78
CA PHE A 249 -38.94 12.34 7.70
C PHE A 249 -38.84 11.50 8.98
N PHE A 250 -37.63 11.27 9.50
CA PHE A 250 -37.47 10.44 10.71
C PHE A 250 -38.09 11.09 11.95
N ARG A 251 -38.05 12.42 12.06
CA ARG A 251 -38.79 13.14 13.10
C ARG A 251 -40.29 12.94 12.95
N TRP A 252 -40.80 13.18 11.73
CA TRP A 252 -42.23 13.01 11.44
C TRP A 252 -42.73 11.58 11.65
N ALA A 253 -41.98 10.56 11.20
CA ALA A 253 -42.32 9.15 11.38
C ALA A 253 -42.36 8.76 12.87
N LYS A 254 -41.46 9.32 13.68
CA LYS A 254 -41.48 9.12 15.13
C LYS A 254 -42.68 9.82 15.79
N ASP A 255 -42.93 11.07 15.44
CA ASP A 255 -43.93 11.91 16.12
C ASP A 255 -45.36 11.54 15.72
N VAL A 256 -45.59 11.10 14.47
CA VAL A 256 -46.92 10.82 13.92
C VAL A 256 -47.23 9.33 13.84
N HIS A 257 -46.23 8.50 13.57
CA HIS A 257 -46.40 7.05 13.38
C HIS A 257 -45.75 6.21 14.49
N GLU A 258 -45.21 6.85 15.53
CA GLU A 258 -44.52 6.19 16.67
C GLU A 258 -43.47 5.17 16.22
N THR A 259 -42.84 5.45 15.07
CA THR A 259 -42.06 4.46 14.35
C THR A 259 -40.63 4.96 14.10
N THR A 260 -39.65 4.09 14.36
CA THR A 260 -38.23 4.34 14.06
C THR A 260 -37.67 3.32 13.09
N TYR A 261 -36.65 3.73 12.33
CA TYR A 261 -35.97 2.90 11.35
C TYR A 261 -34.46 2.98 11.59
N THR A 262 -33.89 1.96 12.22
CA THR A 262 -32.46 1.89 12.52
C THR A 262 -31.72 1.05 11.47
N ASN A 263 -32.38 -0.02 11.03
CA ASN A 263 -31.76 -1.07 10.25
C ASN A 263 -32.40 -1.20 8.87
N VAL A 264 -31.68 -1.80 7.93
CA VAL A 264 -32.13 -2.01 6.55
C VAL A 264 -33.44 -2.80 6.50
N GLY A 265 -33.54 -3.89 7.27
CA GLY A 265 -34.73 -4.73 7.28
C GLY A 265 -35.97 -4.00 7.78
N GLU A 266 -35.83 -3.07 8.71
CA GLU A 266 -36.94 -2.26 9.21
C GLU A 266 -37.45 -1.28 8.16
N PHE A 267 -36.54 -0.67 7.39
CA PHE A 267 -36.88 0.37 6.44
C PHE A 267 -37.38 -0.18 5.10
N PHE A 268 -36.68 -1.17 4.54
CA PHE A 268 -36.96 -1.69 3.19
C PHE A 268 -37.95 -2.86 3.18
N ALA A 269 -37.92 -3.72 4.20
CA ALA A 269 -38.71 -4.95 4.21
C ALA A 269 -39.24 -5.31 5.63
N PRO A 270 -40.00 -4.42 6.29
CA PRO A 270 -40.63 -4.74 7.56
C PRO A 270 -41.64 -5.88 7.41
N MET A 271 -41.78 -6.71 8.44
CA MET A 271 -42.71 -7.84 8.43
C MET A 271 -44.13 -7.43 8.87
N ASP A 272 -44.23 -6.57 9.88
CA ASP A 272 -45.50 -6.30 10.59
C ASP A 272 -45.97 -4.84 10.50
N ARG A 273 -45.30 -4.02 9.68
CA ARG A 273 -45.58 -2.58 9.59
C ARG A 273 -45.28 -2.03 8.21
N GLN A 274 -45.69 -0.78 7.97
CA GLN A 274 -45.45 -0.10 6.71
C GLN A 274 -43.97 0.14 6.44
N SER A 275 -43.55 -0.04 5.18
CA SER A 275 -42.17 0.23 4.76
C SER A 275 -41.82 1.71 4.92
N GLY A 276 -40.56 1.97 5.24
CA GLY A 276 -40.05 3.34 5.39
C GLY A 276 -40.13 4.12 4.08
N ILE A 277 -40.05 3.44 2.93
CA ILE A 277 -40.20 4.06 1.60
C ILE A 277 -41.62 4.52 1.36
N GLU A 278 -42.62 3.69 1.69
CA GLU A 278 -44.02 4.07 1.55
C GLU A 278 -44.37 5.26 2.44
N LEU A 279 -43.95 5.23 3.71
CA LEU A 279 -44.12 6.37 4.61
C LEU A 279 -43.36 7.61 4.13
N LEU A 280 -42.17 7.45 3.55
CA LEU A 280 -41.41 8.57 2.99
C LEU A 280 -42.12 9.20 1.80
N ARG A 281 -42.70 8.39 0.90
CA ARG A 281 -43.50 8.89 -0.23
C ARG A 281 -44.73 9.66 0.27
N LEU A 282 -45.44 9.12 1.27
CA LEU A 282 -46.55 9.82 1.92
C LEU A 282 -46.12 11.14 2.57
N PHE A 283 -44.95 11.17 3.20
CA PHE A 283 -44.38 12.37 3.79
C PHE A 283 -44.07 13.45 2.73
N LEU A 284 -43.45 13.06 1.61
CA LEU A 284 -43.09 13.98 0.53
C LEU A 284 -44.30 14.53 -0.21
N GLN A 285 -45.36 13.73 -0.37
CA GLN A 285 -46.62 14.16 -1.00
C GLN A 285 -47.32 15.30 -0.22
N ARG A 286 -47.08 15.41 1.10
CA ARG A 286 -47.65 16.48 1.93
C ARG A 286 -46.98 17.84 1.72
N GLN A 287 -45.84 17.88 1.04
CA GLN A 287 -45.03 19.09 0.83
C GLN A 287 -44.82 19.92 2.12
N PRO A 288 -44.17 19.37 3.17
CA PRO A 288 -44.09 20.04 4.45
C PRO A 288 -43.33 21.37 4.38
N VAL A 289 -43.98 22.45 4.83
CA VAL A 289 -43.40 23.82 4.83
C VAL A 289 -42.09 23.88 5.61
N GLN A 290 -41.95 23.09 6.69
CA GLN A 290 -40.71 23.04 7.48
C GLN A 290 -39.54 22.43 6.68
N LEU A 291 -39.82 21.46 5.80
CA LEU A 291 -38.80 20.85 4.95
C LEU A 291 -38.35 21.84 3.88
N GLU A 292 -39.29 22.53 3.22
CA GLU A 292 -38.98 23.56 2.23
C GLU A 292 -38.15 24.69 2.83
N SER A 293 -38.57 25.21 3.99
CA SER A 293 -37.84 26.25 4.74
C SER A 293 -36.45 25.79 5.20
N ALA A 294 -36.26 24.49 5.47
CA ALA A 294 -34.95 23.95 5.81
C ALA A 294 -34.04 23.85 4.59
N LEU A 295 -34.58 23.42 3.44
CA LEU A 295 -33.84 23.33 2.18
C LEU A 295 -33.45 24.72 1.66
N ASP A 296 -34.36 25.69 1.72
CA ASP A 296 -34.09 27.06 1.27
C ASP A 296 -32.92 27.73 2.02
N ARG A 297 -32.77 27.44 3.32
CA ARG A 297 -31.63 27.91 4.14
C ARG A 297 -30.29 27.24 3.82
N VAL A 298 -30.32 26.00 3.33
CA VAL A 298 -29.11 25.20 3.10
C VAL A 298 -28.62 25.32 1.66
N LEU A 299 -29.54 25.51 0.72
CA LEU A 299 -29.20 25.63 -0.70
C LEU A 299 -28.58 27.00 -1.01
N PRO A 300 -27.46 27.04 -1.76
CA PRO A 300 -26.91 28.30 -2.24
C PRO A 300 -27.95 29.16 -2.95
N ASN A 301 -27.86 30.48 -2.78
CA ASN A 301 -28.68 31.46 -3.49
C ASN A 301 -28.18 31.65 -4.94
N ASP A 302 -28.08 30.54 -5.67
CA ASP A 302 -27.71 30.50 -7.08
C ASP A 302 -28.96 30.10 -7.89
N GLU A 303 -29.39 31.00 -8.77
CA GLU A 303 -30.65 30.84 -9.51
C GLU A 303 -30.57 29.70 -10.53
N LEU A 304 -29.46 29.57 -11.25
CA LEU A 304 -29.26 28.52 -12.25
C LEU A 304 -29.24 27.14 -11.60
N LEU A 305 -28.54 27.00 -10.48
CA LEU A 305 -28.51 25.77 -9.71
C LEU A 305 -29.92 25.39 -9.18
N ARG A 306 -30.66 26.36 -8.63
CA ARG A 306 -32.01 26.10 -8.10
C ARG A 306 -33.00 25.69 -9.20
N GLN A 307 -32.84 26.25 -10.40
CA GLN A 307 -33.58 25.83 -11.60
C GLN A 307 -33.18 24.40 -12.02
N GLU A 308 -31.88 24.09 -12.10
CA GLU A 308 -31.39 22.75 -12.45
C GLU A 308 -31.84 21.67 -11.45
N LEU A 309 -31.91 22.02 -10.17
CA LEU A 309 -32.40 21.14 -9.12
C LEU A 309 -33.90 20.88 -9.20
N LEU A 310 -34.67 21.73 -9.91
CA LEU A 310 -36.14 21.78 -9.92
C LEU A 310 -36.70 22.03 -8.50
N PHE A 311 -36.13 23.02 -7.80
CA PHE A 311 -36.47 23.27 -6.40
C PHE A 311 -37.88 23.85 -6.22
N SER A 312 -38.27 24.82 -7.06
CA SER A 312 -39.46 25.65 -6.87
C SER A 312 -40.80 24.94 -6.98
N ASP A 313 -40.86 23.76 -7.59
CA ASP A 313 -42.10 23.03 -7.88
C ASP A 313 -42.13 21.63 -7.27
N TRP A 314 -41.26 21.37 -6.27
CA TRP A 314 -41.10 20.06 -5.63
C TRP A 314 -40.71 18.91 -6.56
N ARG A 315 -40.48 19.13 -7.86
CA ARG A 315 -40.10 18.06 -8.80
C ARG A 315 -38.72 17.49 -8.50
N TRP A 316 -37.89 18.19 -7.73
CA TRP A 316 -36.64 17.65 -7.20
C TRP A 316 -36.81 16.31 -6.45
N THR A 317 -37.98 16.03 -5.87
CA THR A 317 -38.27 14.75 -5.19
C THR A 317 -38.24 13.56 -6.13
N SER A 318 -38.57 13.77 -7.43
CA SER A 318 -38.57 12.70 -8.45
C SER A 318 -37.20 12.05 -8.64
N ARG A 319 -36.11 12.75 -8.32
CA ARG A 319 -34.76 12.19 -8.37
C ARG A 319 -34.45 11.31 -7.14
N LEU A 320 -35.17 11.52 -6.04
CA LEU A 320 -35.08 10.68 -4.85
C LEU A 320 -35.96 9.45 -5.00
N THR A 321 -37.25 9.66 -5.28
CA THR A 321 -38.24 8.59 -5.47
C THR A 321 -39.32 9.02 -6.47
N ASN A 322 -39.77 8.10 -7.31
CA ASN A 322 -40.78 8.33 -8.33
C ASN A 322 -41.59 7.05 -8.63
N GLU A 323 -42.65 7.20 -9.45
CA GLU A 323 -43.54 6.09 -9.80
C GLU A 323 -42.91 5.12 -10.80
N ASP A 324 -41.96 5.60 -11.64
CA ASP A 324 -41.23 4.80 -12.62
C ASP A 324 -40.07 3.99 -12.01
N GLY A 325 -39.77 4.17 -10.73
CA GLY A 325 -38.71 3.47 -10.01
C GLY A 325 -37.28 3.85 -10.42
N SER A 326 -37.10 4.99 -11.09
CA SER A 326 -35.79 5.49 -11.53
C SER A 326 -35.11 6.39 -10.49
N GLY A 327 -35.80 6.72 -9.39
CA GLY A 327 -35.24 7.50 -8.29
C GLY A 327 -34.09 6.77 -7.61
N VAL A 328 -33.11 7.51 -7.06
CA VAL A 328 -31.94 6.89 -6.43
C VAL A 328 -32.31 5.98 -5.24
N LEU A 329 -33.38 6.33 -4.50
CA LEU A 329 -33.89 5.49 -3.43
C LEU A 329 -34.66 4.28 -3.96
N ASP A 330 -35.35 4.40 -5.09
CA ASP A 330 -36.09 3.30 -5.70
C ASP A 330 -35.14 2.24 -6.25
N LEU A 331 -34.05 2.67 -6.90
CA LEU A 331 -32.98 1.76 -7.35
C LEU A 331 -32.34 1.03 -6.17
N ALA A 332 -32.03 1.75 -5.08
CA ALA A 332 -31.51 1.13 -3.86
C ALA A 332 -32.52 0.13 -3.26
N THR A 333 -33.81 0.49 -3.27
CA THR A 333 -34.90 -0.39 -2.81
C THR A 333 -34.96 -1.67 -3.63
N ALA A 334 -34.99 -1.56 -4.95
CA ALA A 334 -35.10 -2.71 -5.85
C ALA A 334 -33.95 -3.68 -5.65
N GLU A 335 -32.74 -3.17 -5.49
CA GLU A 335 -31.55 -3.98 -5.24
C GLU A 335 -31.60 -4.70 -3.89
N ILE A 336 -31.90 -3.99 -2.80
CA ILE A 336 -31.94 -4.58 -1.45
C ILE A 336 -33.07 -5.60 -1.33
N SER A 337 -34.26 -5.25 -1.81
CA SER A 337 -35.40 -6.15 -1.78
C SER A 337 -35.15 -7.39 -2.63
N GLY A 338 -34.52 -7.23 -3.81
CA GLY A 338 -34.09 -8.34 -4.66
C GLY A 338 -33.05 -9.25 -4.00
N GLU A 339 -32.05 -8.68 -3.32
CA GLU A 339 -31.07 -9.46 -2.52
C GLU A 339 -31.77 -10.26 -1.41
N LEU A 340 -32.65 -9.60 -0.64
CA LEU A 340 -33.37 -10.23 0.47
C LEU A 340 -34.29 -11.35 -0.01
N GLU A 341 -35.00 -11.14 -1.12
CA GLU A 341 -35.88 -12.13 -1.75
C GLU A 341 -35.08 -13.31 -2.30
N THR A 342 -33.93 -13.05 -2.94
CA THR A 342 -33.05 -14.10 -3.45
C THR A 342 -32.59 -15.04 -2.33
N PHE A 343 -32.08 -14.50 -1.22
CA PHE A 343 -31.66 -15.33 -0.09
C PHE A 343 -32.83 -16.02 0.60
N GLN A 344 -34.01 -15.41 0.63
CA GLN A 344 -35.22 -16.06 1.13
C GLN A 344 -35.58 -17.28 0.28
N ASN A 345 -35.61 -17.13 -1.04
CA ASN A 345 -35.94 -18.20 -1.98
C ASN A 345 -34.91 -19.33 -1.93
N LEU A 346 -33.62 -19.00 -1.81
CA LEU A 346 -32.55 -20.00 -1.63
C LEU A 346 -32.69 -20.77 -0.31
N ALA A 347 -33.02 -20.07 0.79
CA ALA A 347 -33.27 -20.72 2.08
C ALA A 347 -34.47 -21.67 2.02
N LEU A 348 -35.59 -21.21 1.44
CA LEU A 348 -36.80 -22.01 1.26
C LEU A 348 -36.55 -23.23 0.36
N SER A 349 -35.85 -23.06 -0.75
CA SER A 349 -35.51 -24.14 -1.67
C SER A 349 -34.61 -25.20 -1.00
N ALA A 350 -33.60 -24.78 -0.22
CA ALA A 350 -32.76 -25.70 0.53
C ALA A 350 -33.54 -26.50 1.58
N LEU A 351 -34.49 -25.85 2.27
CA LEU A 351 -35.37 -26.52 3.23
C LEU A 351 -36.34 -27.50 2.54
N GLN A 352 -36.94 -27.11 1.43
CA GLN A 352 -37.82 -27.97 0.63
C GLN A 352 -37.07 -29.20 0.12
N GLU A 353 -35.85 -29.03 -0.42
CA GLU A 353 -35.01 -30.13 -0.84
C GLU A 353 -34.63 -31.02 0.35
N ALA A 354 -34.26 -30.44 1.50
CA ALA A 354 -33.90 -31.20 2.70
C ALA A 354 -35.02 -32.17 3.10
N VAL A 355 -36.27 -31.72 3.14
CA VAL A 355 -37.42 -32.56 3.51
C VAL A 355 -37.54 -33.82 2.64
N THR A 356 -37.17 -33.75 1.36
CA THR A 356 -37.19 -34.93 0.47
C THR A 356 -36.16 -36.00 0.81
N PHE A 357 -35.09 -35.65 1.54
CA PHE A 357 -34.00 -36.55 1.93
C PHE A 357 -34.05 -36.98 3.40
N LEU A 358 -35.05 -36.54 4.18
CA LEU A 358 -35.13 -36.78 5.63
C LEU A 358 -34.94 -38.25 6.03
N SER A 359 -35.53 -39.18 5.28
CA SER A 359 -35.43 -40.63 5.54
C SER A 359 -34.53 -41.36 4.54
N ALA A 360 -34.17 -40.73 3.43
CA ALA A 360 -33.42 -41.36 2.34
C ALA A 360 -31.90 -41.21 2.49
N ASP A 361 -31.44 -40.05 2.97
CA ASP A 361 -30.02 -39.75 3.18
C ASP A 361 -29.85 -38.73 4.33
N PRO A 362 -29.65 -39.20 5.57
CA PRO A 362 -29.48 -38.33 6.73
C PRO A 362 -28.29 -37.36 6.62
N ALA A 363 -27.23 -37.75 5.90
CA ALA A 363 -26.06 -36.91 5.72
C ALA A 363 -26.34 -35.76 4.74
N LYS A 364 -27.02 -36.04 3.64
CA LYS A 364 -27.47 -35.01 2.69
C LYS A 364 -28.52 -34.09 3.31
N TYR A 365 -29.47 -34.64 4.07
CA TYR A 365 -30.44 -33.86 4.85
C TYR A 365 -29.75 -32.83 5.77
N ALA A 366 -28.81 -33.29 6.60
CA ALA A 366 -28.07 -32.42 7.52
C ALA A 366 -27.27 -31.33 6.78
N ARG A 367 -26.71 -31.64 5.60
CA ARG A 367 -25.99 -30.67 4.77
C ARG A 367 -26.91 -29.58 4.23
N LEU A 368 -28.08 -29.95 3.70
CA LEU A 368 -29.05 -28.99 3.15
C LEU A 368 -29.67 -28.10 4.23
N LEU A 369 -29.93 -28.64 5.43
CA LEU A 369 -30.33 -27.82 6.58
C LEU A 369 -29.28 -26.75 6.91
N LYS A 370 -28.00 -27.14 7.03
CA LYS A 370 -26.91 -26.18 7.28
C LYS A 370 -26.82 -25.12 6.18
N GLN A 371 -27.09 -25.49 4.93
CA GLN A 371 -27.11 -24.56 3.82
C GLN A 371 -28.28 -23.56 3.92
N GLY A 372 -29.49 -24.02 4.26
CA GLY A 372 -30.64 -23.16 4.52
C GLY A 372 -30.40 -22.20 5.69
N GLU A 373 -29.85 -22.70 6.80
CA GLU A 373 -29.44 -21.88 7.95
C GLU A 373 -28.40 -20.82 7.56
N TYR A 374 -27.43 -21.17 6.70
CA TYR A 374 -26.44 -20.23 6.19
C TYR A 374 -27.10 -19.09 5.40
N TYR A 375 -28.01 -19.39 4.47
CA TYR A 375 -28.73 -18.36 3.72
C TYR A 375 -29.58 -17.47 4.64
N GLY A 376 -30.25 -18.06 5.63
CA GLY A 376 -30.99 -17.31 6.66
C GLY A 376 -30.09 -16.38 7.47
N LYS A 377 -28.88 -16.83 7.84
CA LYS A 377 -27.87 -15.97 8.50
C LYS A 377 -27.42 -14.82 7.62
N VAL A 378 -27.16 -15.06 6.34
CA VAL A 378 -26.78 -14.00 5.39
C VAL A 378 -27.91 -12.97 5.25
N GLN A 379 -29.15 -13.43 5.10
CA GLN A 379 -30.32 -12.56 5.03
C GLN A 379 -30.46 -11.71 6.31
N ASN A 380 -30.32 -12.31 7.50
CA ASN A 380 -30.36 -11.59 8.77
C ASN A 380 -29.24 -10.56 8.88
N ASN A 381 -28.02 -10.90 8.46
CA ASN A 381 -26.91 -9.96 8.41
C ASN A 381 -27.23 -8.76 7.53
N ILE A 382 -27.83 -8.95 6.35
CA ILE A 382 -28.27 -7.84 5.48
C ILE A 382 -29.32 -6.98 6.19
N ARG A 383 -30.33 -7.61 6.80
CA ARG A 383 -31.42 -6.91 7.51
C ARG A 383 -30.91 -6.08 8.69
N GLN A 384 -29.87 -6.53 9.39
CA GLN A 384 -29.29 -5.87 10.57
C GLN A 384 -28.28 -4.77 10.23
N ARG A 385 -27.91 -4.57 8.96
CA ARG A 385 -27.02 -3.48 8.57
C ARG A 385 -27.61 -2.13 8.96
N HIS A 386 -26.73 -1.19 9.34
CA HIS A 386 -27.12 0.17 9.68
C HIS A 386 -27.66 0.93 8.47
N LEU A 387 -28.87 1.47 8.58
CA LEU A 387 -29.61 2.09 7.46
C LEU A 387 -28.82 3.23 6.80
N LEU A 388 -28.33 4.19 7.59
CA LEU A 388 -27.65 5.37 7.05
C LEU A 388 -26.34 5.01 6.32
N GLY A 389 -25.64 3.98 6.78
CA GLY A 389 -24.41 3.50 6.16
C GLY A 389 -24.68 2.89 4.78
N LEU A 390 -25.80 2.15 4.66
CA LEU A 390 -26.24 1.59 3.39
C LEU A 390 -26.69 2.69 2.42
N LEU A 391 -27.52 3.63 2.87
CA LEU A 391 -28.00 4.75 2.04
C LEU A 391 -26.83 5.62 1.54
N GLY A 392 -25.77 5.80 2.34
CA GLY A 392 -24.55 6.47 1.91
C GLY A 392 -23.79 5.71 0.82
N THR A 393 -23.67 4.38 0.95
CA THR A 393 -23.00 3.52 -0.05
C THR A 393 -23.78 3.46 -1.37
N ARG A 394 -25.11 3.53 -1.33
CA ARG A 394 -25.97 3.58 -2.53
C ARG A 394 -26.18 4.98 -3.10
N ASN A 395 -25.34 5.95 -2.73
CA ASN A 395 -25.37 7.34 -3.20
C ASN A 395 -26.69 8.10 -2.90
N VAL A 396 -27.56 7.59 -2.03
CA VAL A 396 -28.77 8.27 -1.57
C VAL A 396 -28.39 9.41 -0.61
N LEU A 397 -27.52 9.13 0.35
CA LEU A 397 -27.00 10.10 1.32
C LEU A 397 -25.55 10.49 1.02
N PRO A 398 -25.07 11.64 1.52
CA PRO A 398 -23.66 11.98 1.53
C PRO A 398 -22.92 10.94 2.38
N LYS A 399 -21.83 10.41 1.84
CA LYS A 399 -20.91 9.53 2.56
C LYS A 399 -19.66 10.33 2.84
N TYR A 400 -19.39 10.59 4.13
CA TYR A 400 -18.19 11.33 4.56
C TYR A 400 -16.91 10.46 4.60
N GLY A 401 -16.99 9.22 4.12
CA GLY A 401 -15.83 8.35 3.91
C GLY A 401 -15.37 8.40 2.46
N PHE A 402 -14.18 8.95 2.22
CA PHE A 402 -13.40 8.60 1.03
C PHE A 402 -12.69 7.26 1.32
N PRO A 403 -12.77 6.23 0.45
CA PRO A 403 -13.53 6.10 -0.80
C PRO A 403 -14.99 5.60 -0.60
N THR A 404 -15.89 5.89 -1.55
CA THR A 404 -17.31 5.50 -1.48
C THR A 404 -17.59 4.09 -1.98
N ASP A 405 -16.86 3.66 -3.01
CA ASP A 405 -17.00 2.35 -3.67
C ASP A 405 -15.86 1.43 -3.22
N VAL A 406 -15.76 1.15 -1.92
CA VAL A 406 -14.70 0.28 -1.42
C VAL A 406 -15.08 -1.18 -1.65
N VAL A 407 -14.27 -1.88 -2.43
CA VAL A 407 -14.27 -3.33 -2.54
C VAL A 407 -13.31 -3.86 -1.48
N GLU A 408 -13.81 -4.74 -0.63
CA GLU A 408 -13.04 -5.46 0.38
C GLU A 408 -12.61 -6.81 -0.21
N LEU A 409 -11.31 -7.09 -0.20
CA LEU A 409 -10.80 -8.45 -0.39
C LEU A 409 -10.66 -9.12 0.98
N LYS A 410 -11.61 -10.00 1.31
CA LYS A 410 -11.62 -10.71 2.58
C LYS A 410 -10.47 -11.71 2.65
N THR A 411 -9.64 -11.60 3.68
CA THR A 411 -8.53 -12.53 3.95
C THR A 411 -8.73 -13.36 5.20
N ASP A 412 -9.73 -13.02 6.02
CA ASP A 412 -10.09 -13.60 7.32
C ASP A 412 -10.39 -15.11 7.30
N HIS A 413 -10.92 -15.61 6.18
CA HIS A 413 -11.26 -17.02 5.99
C HIS A 413 -10.06 -17.92 5.66
N LEU A 414 -8.88 -17.35 5.39
CA LEU A 414 -7.67 -18.09 5.03
C LEU A 414 -6.97 -18.64 6.30
N GLN A 415 -7.42 -19.80 6.76
CA GLN A 415 -6.84 -20.49 7.91
C GLN A 415 -5.38 -20.90 7.63
N GLY A 416 -4.45 -20.53 8.53
CA GLY A 416 -3.03 -20.90 8.46
C GLY A 416 -2.05 -19.77 8.09
N ILE A 417 -2.55 -18.58 7.73
CA ILE A 417 -1.71 -17.40 7.46
C ILE A 417 -1.79 -16.43 8.64
N LYS A 418 -0.72 -16.34 9.44
CA LYS A 418 -0.68 -15.50 10.65
C LYS A 418 -1.02 -14.02 10.41
N SER A 419 -0.68 -13.46 9.25
CA SER A 419 -0.89 -12.05 8.92
C SER A 419 -2.24 -11.73 8.28
N ALA A 420 -3.07 -12.74 7.98
CA ALA A 420 -4.32 -12.53 7.24
C ALA A 420 -5.40 -11.81 8.06
N SER A 421 -5.36 -11.93 9.39
CA SER A 421 -6.26 -11.21 10.32
C SER A 421 -5.81 -9.77 10.60
N ASP A 422 -4.56 -9.45 10.30
CA ASP A 422 -3.94 -8.16 10.68
C ASP A 422 -4.04 -7.12 9.54
N ILE A 423 -4.60 -7.52 8.39
CA ILE A 423 -4.75 -6.70 7.20
C ILE A 423 -6.22 -6.47 6.85
N SER A 424 -6.49 -5.30 6.29
CA SER A 424 -7.74 -4.93 5.64
C SER A 424 -7.41 -4.49 4.21
N LEU A 425 -7.79 -5.31 3.23
CA LEU A 425 -7.54 -5.05 1.82
C LEU A 425 -8.74 -4.35 1.19
N ASP A 426 -8.85 -3.07 1.53
CA ASP A 426 -9.90 -2.18 1.04
C ASP A 426 -9.37 -1.31 -0.11
N ARG A 427 -10.08 -1.34 -1.25
CA ARG A 427 -9.74 -0.55 -2.43
C ARG A 427 -10.95 0.11 -3.06
N ASP A 428 -10.78 1.34 -3.53
CA ASP A 428 -11.77 1.96 -4.42
C ASP A 428 -12.04 1.07 -5.63
N LEU A 429 -13.29 0.95 -6.04
CA LEU A 429 -13.79 0.02 -7.05
C LEU A 429 -13.00 0.14 -8.36
N ARG A 430 -12.63 1.35 -8.76
CA ARG A 430 -11.86 1.57 -10.00
C ARG A 430 -10.48 0.92 -9.94
N ILE A 431 -9.87 0.87 -8.76
CA ILE A 431 -8.58 0.23 -8.52
C ILE A 431 -8.78 -1.27 -8.30
N ALA A 432 -9.76 -1.64 -7.48
CA ALA A 432 -10.08 -3.02 -7.12
C ALA A 432 -10.37 -3.90 -8.33
N ILE A 433 -11.06 -3.38 -9.36
CA ILE A 433 -11.34 -4.13 -10.60
C ILE A 433 -10.04 -4.61 -11.26
N SER A 434 -8.95 -3.86 -11.13
CA SER A 434 -7.64 -4.24 -11.69
C SER A 434 -6.78 -5.01 -10.69
N GLU A 435 -6.71 -4.58 -9.42
CA GLU A 435 -5.83 -5.17 -8.41
C GLU A 435 -6.35 -6.52 -7.89
N PHE A 436 -7.67 -6.70 -7.82
CA PHE A 436 -8.32 -7.93 -7.33
C PHE A 436 -8.83 -8.81 -8.48
N ALA A 437 -8.48 -8.49 -9.73
CA ALA A 437 -8.77 -9.36 -10.85
C ALA A 437 -8.05 -10.72 -10.69
N PRO A 438 -8.62 -11.83 -11.19
CA PRO A 438 -7.93 -13.11 -11.19
C PRO A 438 -6.55 -13.02 -11.87
N GLY A 439 -5.49 -13.41 -11.16
CA GLY A 439 -4.10 -13.29 -11.60
C GLY A 439 -3.43 -11.95 -11.27
N GLY A 440 -4.15 -11.02 -10.64
CA GLY A 440 -3.59 -9.81 -10.03
C GLY A 440 -2.74 -10.13 -8.80
N GLU A 441 -1.76 -9.29 -8.51
CA GLU A 441 -0.89 -9.43 -7.35
C GLU A 441 -1.05 -8.21 -6.43
N VAL A 442 -1.36 -8.44 -5.15
CA VAL A 442 -1.44 -7.39 -4.14
C VAL A 442 -0.33 -7.61 -3.13
N VAL A 443 0.42 -6.55 -2.80
CA VAL A 443 1.44 -6.61 -1.75
C VAL A 443 0.88 -6.01 -0.47
N ALA A 444 0.89 -6.78 0.62
CA ALA A 444 0.53 -6.35 1.96
C ALA A 444 1.10 -7.30 3.02
N ALA A 445 1.44 -6.77 4.20
CA ALA A 445 2.07 -7.46 5.31
C ALA A 445 3.31 -8.28 4.89
N LYS A 446 4.19 -7.66 4.10
CA LYS A 446 5.42 -8.29 3.54
C LYS A 446 5.17 -9.54 2.68
N ARG A 447 3.95 -9.68 2.14
CA ARG A 447 3.55 -10.84 1.35
C ARG A 447 2.88 -10.40 0.04
N ILE A 448 3.05 -11.23 -0.99
CA ILE A 448 2.29 -11.14 -2.24
C ILE A 448 1.06 -12.05 -2.12
N TRP A 449 -0.11 -11.46 -2.30
CA TRP A 449 -1.42 -12.08 -2.36
C TRP A 449 -1.78 -12.24 -3.85
N ARG A 450 -2.14 -13.46 -4.27
CA ARG A 450 -2.40 -13.86 -5.66
C ARG A 450 -3.75 -14.53 -5.79
#